data_AF-A0A4Q6C427-F1
#
_entry.id   AF-A0A4Q6C427-F1
#
_cell.length_a   1.000
_cell.length_b   1.000
_cell.length_c   1.000
_cell.angle_alpha   90.00
_cell.angle_beta   90.00
_cell.angle_gamma   90.00
#
_symmetry.space_group_name_H-M   'P 1'
#
loop_
_entity.id
_entity.type
_entity.pdbx_description
1 polymer ?
#
loop_
_entity_poly.entity_id
_entity_poly.type
_entity_poly.pdbx_seq_one_letter_code
_entity_poly.pdbx_strand_id
1 'polypeptide(L)'
;MKRSLILLYGVACYAVFFATFLYAIGFIGNLWVPKTLDSPRSTGVASAVLVDLGLLALFALQHSVMARPWFKRAWTRIIPASAERSTYTLLSSLALILLFWAWRPIGGV
;
A
#
# COMPACT_ATOMS: atom_id res chain seq x y z
N MET A 1 -4.49 -24.45 15.56
CA MET A 1 -5.09 -23.09 15.65
C MET A 1 -6.06 -22.94 14.47
N LYS A 2 -7.30 -22.55 14.76
CA LYS A 2 -8.52 -22.96 14.03
C LYS A 2 -8.56 -22.37 12.62
N ARG A 3 -8.74 -23.20 11.58
CA ARG A 3 -8.84 -22.81 10.14
C ARG A 3 -9.69 -21.55 9.90
N SER A 4 -10.76 -21.38 10.69
CA SER A 4 -11.65 -20.22 10.67
C SER A 4 -10.94 -18.88 10.91
N LEU A 5 -9.94 -18.83 11.81
CA LEU A 5 -9.18 -17.61 12.10
C LEU A 5 -8.29 -17.21 10.92
N ILE A 6 -7.68 -18.18 10.23
CA ILE A 6 -6.86 -17.93 9.04
C ILE A 6 -7.74 -17.44 7.89
N LEU A 7 -8.94 -18.02 7.74
CA LEU A 7 -9.94 -17.57 6.78
C LEU A 7 -10.40 -16.13 7.05
N LEU A 8 -10.79 -15.83 8.30
CA LEU A 8 -11.22 -14.49 8.70
C LEU A 8 -10.11 -13.46 8.49
N TYR A 9 -8.87 -13.81 8.86
CA TYR A 9 -7.70 -12.98 8.60
C TYR A 9 -7.51 -12.72 7.09
N GLY A 10 -7.59 -13.76 6.27
CA GLY A 10 -7.54 -13.62 4.81
C GLY A 10 -8.61 -12.67 4.28
N VAL A 11 -9.87 -12.88 4.66
CA VAL A 11 -10.99 -12.02 4.25
C VAL A 11 -10.76 -10.58 4.66
N ALA A 12 -10.31 -10.32 5.89
CA ALA A 12 -9.99 -8.98 6.36
C ALA A 12 -8.85 -8.34 5.52
N CYS A 13 -7.76 -9.06 5.26
CA CYS A 13 -6.66 -8.57 4.42
C CYS A 13 -7.12 -8.22 3.00
N TYR A 14 -7.95 -9.08 2.39
CA TYR A 14 -8.47 -8.85 1.04
C TYR A 14 -9.51 -7.72 1.01
N ALA A 15 -10.30 -7.54 2.07
CA ALA A 15 -11.20 -6.39 2.20
C ALA A 15 -10.43 -5.07 2.29
N VAL A 16 -9.35 -5.02 3.07
CA VAL A 16 -8.45 -3.86 3.16
C VAL A 16 -7.81 -3.58 1.79
N PHE A 17 -7.33 -4.61 1.11
CA PHE A 17 -6.80 -4.48 -0.25
C PHE A 17 -7.82 -3.91 -1.22
N PHE A 18 -9.04 -4.45 -1.21
CA PHE A 18 -10.10 -4.00 -2.09
C PHE A 18 -10.46 -2.53 -1.84
N ALA A 19 -10.61 -2.13 -0.57
CA ALA A 19 -10.85 -0.73 -0.21
C ALA A 19 -9.69 0.19 -0.63
N THR A 20 -8.45 -0.25 -0.41
CA THR A 20 -7.25 0.49 -0.81
C THR A 20 -7.17 0.64 -2.33
N PHE A 21 -7.55 -0.41 -3.07
CA PHE A 21 -7.57 -0.40 -4.54
C PHE A 21 -8.65 0.55 -5.08
N LEU A 22 -9.86 0.54 -4.50
CA LEU A 22 -10.90 1.51 -4.83
C LEU A 22 -10.45 2.94 -4.53
N TYR A 23 -9.79 3.16 -3.38
CA TYR A 23 -9.21 4.46 -3.05
C TYR A 23 -8.15 4.87 -4.09
N ALA A 24 -7.30 3.94 -4.54
CA ALA A 24 -6.30 4.20 -5.57
C ALA A 24 -6.92 4.70 -6.89
N ILE A 25 -8.06 4.10 -7.30
CA ILE A 25 -8.83 4.56 -8.46
C ILE A 25 -9.31 6.00 -8.24
N GLY A 26 -9.88 6.32 -7.08
CA GLY A 26 -10.31 7.68 -6.76
C GLY A 26 -9.15 8.68 -6.68
N PHE A 27 -8.03 8.25 -6.10
CA PHE A 27 -6.82 9.05 -5.94
C PHE A 27 -6.21 9.44 -7.29
N ILE A 28 -6.06 8.48 -8.21
CA ILE A 28 -5.51 8.71 -9.55
C ILE A 28 -6.55 9.39 -10.45
N GLY A 29 -7.83 9.00 -10.35
CA GLY A 29 -8.90 9.53 -11.19
C GLY A 29 -9.42 10.90 -10.79
N ASN A 30 -8.94 11.47 -9.68
CA ASN A 30 -9.48 12.68 -9.05
C ASN A 30 -10.99 12.56 -8.71
N LEU A 31 -11.43 11.38 -8.29
CA LEU A 31 -12.84 11.08 -8.03
C LEU A 31 -13.06 10.79 -6.55
N TRP A 32 -13.96 11.54 -5.92
CA TRP A 32 -14.71 11.12 -4.72
C TRP A 32 -13.83 10.65 -3.54
N VAL A 33 -12.59 11.16 -3.44
CA VAL A 33 -11.69 10.93 -2.31
C VAL A 33 -11.15 12.26 -1.75
N PRO A 34 -10.84 12.35 -0.43
CA PRO A 34 -10.46 13.63 0.20
C PRO A 34 -9.14 14.20 -0.30
N LYS A 35 -8.19 13.33 -0.68
CA LYS A 35 -6.90 13.70 -1.24
C LYS A 35 -6.72 12.95 -2.54
N THR A 36 -6.46 13.68 -3.61
CA THR A 36 -6.24 13.16 -4.97
C THR A 36 -4.81 13.45 -5.42
N LEU A 37 -4.41 12.86 -6.55
CA LEU A 37 -3.11 13.06 -7.16
C LEU A 37 -2.90 14.54 -7.57
N ASP A 38 -3.93 15.14 -8.18
CA ASP A 38 -3.90 16.51 -8.71
C ASP A 38 -4.48 17.56 -7.74
N SER A 39 -4.53 17.25 -6.45
CA SER A 39 -5.01 18.20 -5.45
C SER A 39 -4.19 19.51 -5.45
N PRO A 40 -4.77 20.63 -4.98
CA PRO A 40 -4.05 21.89 -4.90
C PRO A 40 -2.76 21.76 -4.12
N ARG A 41 -1.74 22.45 -4.60
CA ARG A 41 -0.41 22.39 -4.04
C ARG A 41 -0.40 22.89 -2.60
N SER A 42 0.17 22.09 -1.70
CA SER A 42 0.27 22.41 -0.27
C SER A 42 1.68 22.76 0.20
N THR A 43 2.74 22.38 -0.55
CA THR A 43 4.15 22.57 -0.14
C THR A 43 5.03 22.95 -1.34
N GLY A 44 6.31 23.29 -1.13
CA GLY A 44 7.23 23.60 -2.24
C GLY A 44 7.55 22.36 -3.11
N VAL A 45 7.73 22.53 -4.43
CA VAL A 45 7.97 21.44 -5.41
C VAL A 45 9.04 20.50 -4.90
N ALA A 46 10.20 21.05 -4.53
CA ALA A 46 11.35 20.24 -4.13
C ALA A 46 11.02 19.33 -2.93
N SER A 47 10.31 19.87 -1.94
CA SER A 47 9.88 19.09 -0.78
C SER A 47 8.82 18.05 -1.11
N ALA A 48 7.90 18.37 -2.02
CA ALA A 48 6.88 17.44 -2.49
C ALA A 48 7.51 16.27 -3.25
N VAL A 49 8.35 16.56 -4.24
CA VAL A 49 9.09 15.56 -5.03
C VAL A 49 9.92 14.64 -4.13
N LEU A 50 10.65 15.19 -3.17
CA LEU A 50 11.49 14.38 -2.29
C LEU A 50 10.66 13.41 -1.42
N VAL A 51 9.52 13.88 -0.90
CA VAL A 51 8.61 13.05 -0.10
C VAL A 51 7.94 12.01 -0.98
N ASP A 52 7.38 12.39 -2.12
CA ASP A 52 6.66 11.48 -3.01
C ASP A 52 7.58 10.41 -3.59
N LEU A 53 8.80 10.76 -3.99
CA LEU A 53 9.82 9.80 -4.39
C LEU A 53 10.20 8.85 -3.25
N GLY A 54 10.32 9.36 -2.03
CA GLY A 54 10.56 8.54 -0.84
C GLY A 54 9.42 7.54 -0.58
N LEU A 55 8.16 7.98 -0.70
CA LEU A 55 6.98 7.13 -0.54
C LEU A 55 6.90 6.07 -1.65
N LEU A 56 7.13 6.46 -2.90
CA LEU A 56 7.16 5.55 -4.05
C LEU A 56 8.29 4.54 -3.90
N ALA A 57 9.49 4.97 -3.51
CA ALA A 57 10.63 4.08 -3.27
C ALA A 57 10.33 3.10 -2.13
N LEU A 58 9.74 3.58 -1.02
CA LEU A 58 9.36 2.73 0.10
C LEU A 58 8.38 1.64 -0.35
N PHE A 59 7.32 2.02 -1.06
CA PHE A 59 6.33 1.07 -1.59
C PHE A 59 6.96 0.10 -2.59
N ALA A 60 7.70 0.61 -3.58
CA ALA A 60 8.32 -0.20 -4.62
C ALA A 60 9.35 -1.17 -4.06
N LEU A 61 10.20 -0.73 -3.11
CA LEU A 61 11.19 -1.58 -2.45
C LEU A 61 10.49 -2.63 -1.58
N GLN A 62 9.54 -2.23 -0.74
CA GLN A 62 8.79 -3.15 0.11
C GLN A 62 8.09 -4.23 -0.72
N HIS A 63 7.34 -3.84 -1.75
CA HIS A 63 6.66 -4.77 -2.64
C HIS A 63 7.63 -5.67 -3.42
N SER A 64 8.70 -5.10 -3.97
CA SER A 64 9.70 -5.83 -4.76
C SER A 64 10.48 -6.83 -3.92
N VAL A 65 10.89 -6.46 -2.69
CA VAL A 65 11.60 -7.36 -1.77
C VAL A 65 10.69 -8.52 -1.38
N MET A 66 9.42 -8.26 -1.07
CA MET A 66 8.44 -9.32 -0.75
C MET A 66 8.20 -10.28 -1.92
N ALA A 67 8.32 -9.81 -3.16
CA ALA A 67 8.20 -10.68 -4.33
C ALA A 67 9.40 -11.65 -4.50
N ARG A 68 10.56 -11.38 -3.86
CA ARG A 68 11.77 -12.18 -4.05
C ARG A 68 11.67 -13.57 -3.40
N PRO A 69 12.15 -14.65 -4.07
CA PRO A 69 12.09 -16.01 -3.53
C PRO A 69 12.85 -16.23 -2.21
N TRP A 70 13.93 -15.49 -1.97
CA TRP A 70 14.69 -15.60 -0.71
C TRP A 70 13.90 -15.02 0.47
N PHE A 71 13.19 -13.90 0.27
CA PHE A 71 12.39 -13.27 1.32
C PHE A 71 11.21 -14.17 1.70
N LYS A 72 10.51 -14.73 0.70
CA LYS A 72 9.42 -15.69 0.90
C LYS A 72 9.86 -16.91 1.73
N ARG A 73 11.02 -17.47 1.42
CA ARG A 73 11.60 -18.60 2.18
C ARG A 73 11.98 -18.23 3.61
N ALA A 74 12.44 -17.02 3.86
CA ALA A 74 12.73 -16.55 5.22
C ALA A 74 11.44 -16.27 6.01
N TRP A 75 10.45 -15.66 5.36
CA TRP A 75 9.20 -15.22 5.97
C TRP A 75 8.28 -16.39 6.38
N THR A 76 8.26 -17.46 5.58
CA THR A 76 7.53 -18.70 5.89
C THR A 76 8.07 -19.46 7.10
N ARG A 77 9.25 -19.10 7.63
CA ARG A 77 9.75 -19.60 8.92
C ARG A 77 9.08 -18.92 10.12
N ILE A 78 8.53 -17.73 9.92
CA ILE A 78 7.89 -16.91 10.98
C ILE A 78 6.38 -17.03 10.88
N ILE A 79 5.83 -16.96 9.67
CA ILE A 79 4.39 -16.95 9.41
C ILE A 79 3.98 -18.26 8.70
N PRO A 80 2.83 -18.86 9.04
CA PRO A 80 2.30 -20.01 8.31
C PRO A 80 2.16 -19.71 6.82
N ALA A 81 2.55 -20.65 5.96
CA ALA A 81 2.46 -20.51 4.50
C ALA A 81 1.04 -20.14 4.01
N SER A 82 0.00 -20.55 4.72
CA SER A 82 -1.39 -20.18 4.42
C SER A 82 -1.72 -18.70 4.66
N ALA A 83 -0.99 -18.02 5.55
CA ALA A 83 -1.17 -16.60 5.87
C ALA A 83 -0.16 -15.70 5.15
N GLU A 84 0.86 -16.26 4.50
CA GLU A 84 1.91 -15.53 3.76
C GLU A 84 1.30 -14.55 2.75
N ARG A 85 0.46 -15.06 1.84
CA ARG A 85 -0.16 -14.25 0.78
C ARG A 85 -1.00 -13.11 1.35
N SER A 86 -1.89 -13.42 2.29
CA SER A 86 -2.76 -12.42 2.93
C SER A 86 -1.96 -11.34 3.66
N THR A 87 -0.85 -11.72 4.29
CA THR A 87 0.03 -10.77 5.00
C THR A 87 0.76 -9.87 4.02
N TYR A 88 1.25 -10.38 2.89
CA TYR A 88 1.89 -9.55 1.87
C TYR A 88 0.93 -8.57 1.23
N THR A 89 -0.30 -9.03 0.94
CA THR A 89 -1.35 -8.15 0.44
C THR A 89 -1.66 -7.05 1.45
N LEU A 90 -1.79 -7.38 2.75
CA LEU A 90 -2.03 -6.39 3.80
C LEU A 90 -0.87 -5.38 3.91
N LEU A 91 0.37 -5.84 4.00
CA LEU A 91 1.54 -4.96 4.13
C LEU A 91 1.69 -4.03 2.92
N SER A 92 1.46 -4.54 1.71
CA SER A 92 1.48 -3.70 0.50
C SER A 92 0.32 -2.69 0.48
N SER A 93 -0.85 -3.08 0.99
CA SER A 93 -2.00 -2.17 1.12
C SER A 93 -1.73 -1.06 2.14
N LEU A 94 -1.10 -1.40 3.28
CA LEU A 94 -0.70 -0.41 4.29
C LEU A 94 0.34 0.58 3.75
N ALA A 95 1.31 0.10 2.96
CA ALA A 95 2.27 0.98 2.30
C ALA A 95 1.60 1.92 1.28
N LEU A 96 0.60 1.45 0.53
CA LEU A 96 -0.22 2.30 -0.33
C LEU A 96 -1.06 3.31 0.45
N ILE A 97 -1.70 2.90 1.55
CA ILE A 97 -2.44 3.81 2.42
C ILE A 97 -1.52 4.91 2.95
N LEU A 98 -0.31 4.56 3.39
CA LEU A 98 0.69 5.52 3.83
C LEU A 98 1.08 6.47 2.69
N LEU A 99 1.28 5.95 1.48
CA LEU A 99 1.56 6.75 0.29
C LEU A 99 0.44 7.75 0.03
N PHE A 100 -0.82 7.31 -0.02
CA PHE A 100 -1.96 8.19 -0.24
C PHE A 100 -2.08 9.24 0.86
N TRP A 101 -1.87 8.85 2.11
CA TRP A 101 -1.98 9.77 3.24
C TRP A 101 -0.87 10.82 3.25
N ALA A 102 0.38 10.43 3.01
CA ALA A 102 1.54 11.30 3.05
C ALA A 102 1.85 12.00 1.71
N TRP A 103 1.11 11.67 0.64
CA TRP A 103 1.27 12.28 -0.68
C TRP A 103 1.22 13.80 -0.62
N ARG A 104 2.15 14.44 -1.34
CA ARG A 104 2.27 15.89 -1.44
C ARG A 104 1.98 16.36 -2.86
N PRO A 105 0.76 16.84 -3.14
CA PRO A 105 0.41 17.33 -4.46
C PRO A 105 1.36 18.44 -4.90
N ILE A 106 1.95 18.28 -6.09
CA ILE A 106 2.89 19.25 -6.68
C ILE A 106 2.12 20.41 -7.36
N GLY A 107 0.81 20.22 -7.53
CA GLY A 107 -0.14 21.10 -8.20
C GLY A 107 -0.65 20.42 -9.46
N GLY A 108 -1.92 20.01 -9.45
CA GLY A 108 -2.68 19.79 -10.66
C GLY A 108 -3.17 21.12 -11.22
N VAL A 109 -3.31 21.20 -12.54
CA VAL A 109 -3.85 22.36 -13.26
C VAL A 109 -5.22 22.79 -12.75
#